data_AF-A0A1G6NVY4-F1
#
_entry.id   AF-A0A1G6NVY4-F1
#
_cell.length_a   1.000
_cell.length_b   1.000
_cell.length_c   1.000
_cell.angle_alpha   90.00
_cell.angle_beta   90.00
_cell.angle_gamma   90.00
#
_symmetry.space_group_name_H-M   'P 1'
#
loop_
_entity.id
_entity.type
_entity.pdbx_description
1 polymer ?
#
loop_
_entity_poly.entity_id
_entity_poly.type
_entity_poly.pdbx_seq_one_letter_code
_entity_poly.pdbx_strand_id
1 'polypeptide(L)'
;MESKMITCKVCKTELNEQELICNICKYPIQGTEKEQASFIAKQIIQKGDVEDSIEQLNKSRWILFGLGALYVVGPFTPLMSSTSAAAIVISILLGFVFIGFGFLTFRKPKIALLIPLGMTLFYYFILLLINPFLLWSGFLWKMVVLIGLGYGYSSVSKSEKILKENKYLAEQLGYGGEKK
;
A
#
# COMPACT_ATOMS: atom_id res chain seq x y z
N MET A 1 -14.00 46.99 -15.65
CA MET A 1 -12.67 46.36 -15.84
C MET A 1 -12.95 44.96 -16.36
N GLU A 2 -12.59 44.69 -17.62
CA GLU A 2 -12.80 43.38 -18.25
C GLU A 2 -11.83 42.38 -17.63
N SER A 3 -12.35 41.37 -16.94
CA SER A 3 -11.54 40.30 -16.33
C SER A 3 -11.10 39.33 -17.43
N LYS A 4 -9.83 39.39 -17.81
CA LYS A 4 -9.25 38.47 -18.78
C LYS A 4 -9.10 37.09 -18.14
N MET A 5 -9.66 36.08 -18.79
CA MET A 5 -9.67 34.70 -18.34
C MET A 5 -8.48 33.96 -18.94
N ILE A 6 -7.79 33.15 -18.14
CA ILE A 6 -6.69 32.29 -18.55
C ILE A 6 -6.96 30.84 -18.13
N THR A 7 -6.42 29.88 -18.85
CA THR A 7 -6.60 28.46 -18.56
C THR A 7 -5.38 27.89 -17.85
N CYS A 8 -5.57 27.17 -16.75
CA CYS A 8 -4.48 26.46 -16.08
C CYS A 8 -3.87 25.39 -16.99
N LYS A 9 -2.54 25.39 -17.14
CA LYS A 9 -1.82 24.38 -17.95
C LYS A 9 -1.91 22.96 -17.37
N VAL A 10 -2.21 22.81 -16.07
CA VAL A 10 -2.24 21.51 -15.36
C VAL A 10 -3.66 20.95 -15.25
N CYS A 11 -4.58 21.70 -14.64
CA CYS A 11 -5.95 21.24 -14.38
C CYS A 11 -6.99 21.74 -15.37
N LYS A 12 -6.59 22.55 -16.37
CA LYS A 12 -7.46 23.12 -17.41
C LYS A 12 -8.62 23.98 -16.92
N THR A 13 -8.61 24.39 -15.65
CA THR A 13 -9.60 25.30 -15.07
C THR A 13 -9.40 26.71 -15.59
N GLU A 14 -10.51 27.40 -15.89
CA GLU A 14 -10.52 28.82 -16.21
C GLU A 14 -10.37 29.66 -14.94
N LEU A 15 -9.43 30.60 -14.99
CA LEU A 15 -8.98 31.39 -13.85
C LEU A 15 -8.89 32.85 -14.29
N ASN A 16 -9.03 33.76 -13.34
CA ASN A 16 -8.78 35.16 -13.61
C ASN A 16 -7.26 35.39 -13.76
N GLU A 17 -6.84 36.18 -14.75
CA GLU A 17 -5.42 36.49 -15.04
C GLU A 17 -4.67 37.08 -13.82
N GLN A 18 -5.40 37.67 -12.88
CA GLN A 18 -4.87 38.24 -11.64
C GLN A 18 -4.47 37.19 -10.59
N GLU A 19 -4.85 35.92 -10.75
CA GLU A 19 -4.46 34.87 -9.81
C GLU A 19 -2.97 34.50 -9.96
N LEU A 20 -2.24 34.60 -8.86
CA LEU A 20 -0.83 34.18 -8.79
C LEU A 20 -0.69 32.64 -8.83
N ILE A 21 -1.65 31.94 -8.22
CA ILE A 21 -1.64 30.49 -8.01
C ILE A 21 -3.04 29.95 -8.30
N CYS A 22 -3.13 28.84 -9.03
CA CYS A 22 -4.39 28.16 -9.29
C CYS A 22 -5.06 27.72 -7.98
N ASN A 23 -6.30 28.13 -7.77
CA ASN A 23 -7.09 27.79 -6.60
C ASN A 23 -7.34 26.27 -6.42
N ILE A 24 -7.44 25.49 -7.51
CA ILE A 24 -7.68 24.04 -7.53
C ILE A 24 -6.39 23.24 -7.35
N CYS A 25 -5.46 23.30 -8.31
CA CYS A 25 -4.29 22.42 -8.31
C CYS A 25 -3.05 23.04 -7.63
N LYS A 26 -3.08 24.33 -7.25
CA LYS A 26 -1.94 25.08 -6.69
C LYS A 26 -0.77 25.33 -7.64
N TYR A 27 -1.01 25.21 -8.94
CA TYR A 27 -0.02 25.56 -9.97
C TYR A 27 0.32 27.07 -9.93
N PRO A 28 1.61 27.48 -9.93
CA PRO A 28 2.02 28.88 -9.91
C PRO A 28 1.88 29.52 -11.31
N ILE A 29 0.77 30.22 -11.54
CA ILE A 29 0.40 30.78 -12.84
C ILE A 29 1.37 31.89 -13.26
N GLN A 30 1.66 32.82 -12.35
CA GLN A 30 2.60 33.92 -12.57
C GLN A 30 4.00 33.59 -12.06
N GLY A 31 4.27 32.32 -11.71
CA GLY A 31 5.60 31.87 -11.30
C GLY A 31 6.59 31.88 -12.47
N THR A 32 7.88 31.85 -12.14
CA THR A 32 8.95 31.71 -13.12
C THR A 32 8.84 30.38 -13.87
N GLU A 33 9.45 30.28 -15.06
CA GLU A 33 9.51 29.02 -15.81
C GLU A 33 10.07 27.88 -14.95
N LYS A 34 11.06 28.19 -14.10
CA LYS A 34 11.66 27.24 -13.15
C LYS A 34 10.65 26.74 -12.11
N GLU A 35 9.84 27.64 -11.53
CA GLU A 35 8.81 27.27 -10.55
C GLU A 35 7.69 26.44 -11.18
N GLN A 36 7.24 26.84 -12.37
CA GLN A 36 6.26 26.11 -13.16
C GLN A 36 6.75 24.70 -13.52
N ALA A 37 7.99 24.58 -13.99
CA ALA A 37 8.61 23.31 -14.33
C ALA A 37 8.80 22.41 -13.10
N SER A 38 9.28 22.98 -11.99
CA SER A 38 9.45 22.27 -10.71
C SER A 38 8.13 21.73 -10.19
N PHE A 39 7.05 22.51 -10.28
CA PHE A 39 5.72 22.07 -9.88
C PHE A 39 5.24 20.87 -10.72
N ILE A 40 5.37 20.96 -12.05
CA ILE A 40 4.96 19.87 -12.96
C ILE A 40 5.78 18.61 -12.68
N ALA A 41 7.11 18.74 -12.53
CA ALA A 41 7.98 17.63 -12.17
C ALA A 41 7.56 16.97 -10.85
N LYS A 42 7.23 17.77 -9.83
CA LYS A 42 6.73 17.27 -8.54
C LYS A 42 5.43 16.50 -8.69
N GLN A 43 4.49 16.98 -9.51
CA GLN A 43 3.22 16.27 -9.77
C GLN A 43 3.46 14.91 -10.45
N ILE A 44 4.35 14.86 -11.44
CA ILE A 44 4.70 13.62 -12.15
C ILE A 44 5.33 12.60 -11.19
N ILE A 45 6.30 13.04 -10.38
CA ILE A 45 6.96 12.17 -9.39
C ILE A 45 5.95 11.67 -8.35
N GLN A 46 5.10 12.55 -7.82
CA GLN A 46 4.08 12.17 -6.84
C GLN A 46 3.05 11.19 -7.40
N LYS A 47 2.66 11.36 -8.66
CA LYS A 47 1.78 10.41 -9.34
C LYS A 47 2.43 9.04 -9.48
N GLY A 48 3.69 9.00 -9.96
CA GLY A 48 4.46 7.76 -10.07
C GLY A 48 4.61 7.05 -8.72
N ASP A 49 4.96 7.80 -7.67
CA ASP A 49 5.06 7.27 -6.30
C ASP A 49 3.75 6.61 -5.81
N VAL A 50 2.59 7.16 -6.19
CA VAL A 50 1.28 6.60 -5.82
C VAL A 50 0.98 5.33 -6.62
N GLU A 51 1.25 5.33 -7.92
CA GLU A 51 1.07 4.16 -8.79
C GLU A 51 1.96 2.99 -8.34
N ASP A 52 3.25 3.26 -8.05
CA ASP A 52 4.19 2.27 -7.52
C ASP A 52 3.70 1.67 -6.19
N SER A 53 3.07 2.49 -5.36
CA SER A 53 2.53 2.03 -4.08
C SER A 53 1.33 1.12 -4.24
N ILE A 54 0.49 1.35 -5.25
CA ILE A 54 -0.62 0.46 -5.60
C ILE A 54 -0.08 -0.89 -6.09
N GLU A 55 0.97 -0.88 -6.91
CA GLU A 55 1.62 -2.12 -7.36
C GLU A 55 2.21 -2.90 -6.18
N GLN A 56 2.91 -2.24 -5.27
CA GLN A 56 3.45 -2.87 -4.07
C GLN A 56 2.35 -3.42 -3.16
N LEU A 57 1.25 -2.70 -2.98
CA LEU A 57 0.08 -3.20 -2.25
C LEU A 57 -0.49 -4.47 -2.89
N ASN A 58 -0.56 -4.53 -4.22
CA ASN A 58 -1.02 -5.71 -4.94
C ASN A 58 -0.08 -6.91 -4.72
N LYS A 59 1.24 -6.68 -4.72
CA LYS A 59 2.23 -7.73 -4.40
C LYS A 59 2.04 -8.23 -2.96
N SER A 60 1.91 -7.35 -1.98
CA SER A 60 1.65 -7.72 -0.58
C SER A 60 0.33 -8.50 -0.42
N ARG A 61 -0.71 -8.13 -1.18
CA ARG A 61 -1.99 -8.85 -1.20
C ARG A 61 -1.82 -10.28 -1.71
N TRP A 62 -1.09 -10.46 -2.81
CA TRP A 62 -0.78 -11.80 -3.34
C TRP A 62 0.02 -12.62 -2.35
N ILE A 63 0.93 -12.02 -1.59
CA ILE A 63 1.66 -12.71 -0.51
C ILE A 63 0.69 -13.18 0.59
N LEU A 64 -0.27 -12.36 1.01
CA LEU A 64 -1.28 -12.75 2.00
C LEU A 64 -2.16 -13.90 1.51
N PHE A 65 -2.61 -13.85 0.25
CA PHE A 65 -3.38 -14.95 -0.34
C PHE A 65 -2.55 -16.22 -0.52
N GLY A 66 -1.31 -16.10 -0.96
CA GLY A 66 -0.38 -17.23 -1.07
C GLY A 66 -0.09 -17.88 0.28
N LEU A 67 0.14 -17.07 1.32
CA LEU A 67 0.26 -17.55 2.70
C LEU A 67 -0.99 -18.27 3.16
N GLY A 68 -2.15 -17.65 2.96
CA GLY A 68 -3.42 -18.23 3.35
C GLY A 68 -3.69 -19.57 2.68
N ALA A 69 -3.46 -19.66 1.37
CA ALA A 69 -3.57 -20.90 0.62
C ALA A 69 -2.57 -21.95 1.10
N LEU A 70 -1.32 -21.57 1.40
CA LEU A 70 -0.31 -22.48 1.94
C LEU A 70 -0.72 -23.05 3.30
N TYR A 71 -1.28 -22.23 4.19
CA TYR A 71 -1.76 -22.68 5.50
C TYR A 71 -3.01 -23.56 5.43
N VAL A 72 -3.87 -23.36 4.41
CA VAL A 72 -5.06 -24.20 4.19
C VAL A 72 -4.70 -25.53 3.52
N VAL A 73 -3.87 -25.50 2.47
CA VAL A 73 -3.58 -26.67 1.63
C VAL A 73 -2.40 -27.48 2.18
N GLY A 74 -1.39 -26.81 2.77
CA GLY A 74 -0.16 -27.41 3.28
C GLY A 74 -0.36 -28.65 4.17
N PRO A 75 -1.29 -28.64 5.14
CA PRO A 75 -1.57 -29.81 5.99
C PRO A 75 -2.04 -31.05 5.24
N PHE A 76 -2.63 -30.90 4.04
CA PHE A 76 -3.07 -32.03 3.21
C PHE A 76 -1.96 -32.56 2.29
N THR A 77 -0.79 -31.92 2.28
CA THR A 77 0.34 -32.35 1.47
C THR A 77 1.24 -33.33 2.24
N PRO A 78 1.95 -34.24 1.55
CA PRO A 78 2.86 -35.18 2.19
C PRO A 78 3.99 -34.50 2.99
N LEU A 79 4.29 -33.22 2.70
CA LEU A 79 5.30 -32.42 3.39
C LEU A 79 5.01 -32.21 4.88
N MET A 80 3.74 -32.31 5.32
CA MET A 80 3.33 -32.07 6.72
C MET A 80 2.66 -33.30 7.37
N SER A 81 2.94 -34.50 6.83
CA SER A 81 2.27 -35.78 7.14
C SER A 81 2.33 -36.26 8.60
N SER A 82 3.04 -35.59 9.51
CA SER A 82 3.12 -35.94 10.94
C SER A 82 2.36 -34.98 11.87
N THR A 83 1.46 -34.13 11.34
CA THR A 83 0.73 -33.15 12.16
C THR A 83 -0.51 -33.74 12.83
N SER A 84 -0.71 -33.41 14.11
CA SER A 84 -1.93 -33.78 14.85
C SER A 84 -3.16 -33.10 14.24
N ALA A 85 -4.35 -33.71 14.38
CA ALA A 85 -5.60 -33.11 13.90
C ALA A 85 -5.82 -31.68 14.42
N ALA A 86 -5.40 -31.40 15.66
CA ALA A 86 -5.42 -30.07 16.24
C ALA A 86 -4.53 -29.08 15.48
N ALA A 87 -3.32 -29.48 15.09
CA ALA A 87 -2.42 -28.63 14.30
C ALA A 87 -2.98 -28.31 12.91
N ILE A 88 -3.65 -29.28 12.28
CA ILE A 88 -4.32 -29.09 10.97
C ILE A 88 -5.42 -28.02 11.09
N VAL A 89 -6.29 -28.14 12.10
CA VAL A 89 -7.38 -27.17 12.34
C VAL A 89 -6.84 -25.77 12.58
N ILE A 90 -5.80 -25.64 13.42
CA ILE A 90 -5.16 -24.36 13.70
C ILE A 90 -4.55 -23.76 12.43
N SER A 91 -3.87 -24.57 11.61
CA SER A 91 -3.28 -24.13 10.33
C SER A 91 -4.34 -23.60 9.38
N ILE A 92 -5.44 -24.32 9.18
CA ILE A 92 -6.55 -23.89 8.32
C ILE A 92 -7.16 -22.57 8.81
N LEU A 93 -7.39 -22.45 10.12
CA LEU A 93 -7.94 -21.23 10.72
C LEU A 93 -7.00 -20.04 10.49
N LEU A 94 -5.69 -20.23 10.70
CA LEU A 94 -4.68 -19.22 10.40
C LEU A 94 -4.68 -18.82 8.91
N GLY A 95 -4.84 -19.80 8.02
CA GLY A 95 -4.93 -19.57 6.59
C GLY A 95 -6.11 -18.68 6.20
N PHE A 96 -7.30 -18.94 6.75
CA PHE A 96 -8.46 -18.07 6.56
C PHE A 96 -8.25 -16.67 7.13
N VAL A 97 -7.53 -16.53 8.25
CA VAL A 97 -7.17 -15.22 8.80
C VAL A 97 -6.30 -14.44 7.81
N PHE A 98 -5.26 -15.06 7.24
CA PHE A 98 -4.42 -14.41 6.22
C PHE A 98 -5.19 -14.04 4.94
N ILE A 99 -6.09 -14.92 4.46
CA ILE A 99 -6.97 -14.61 3.32
C ILE A 99 -7.89 -13.44 3.65
N GLY A 100 -8.48 -13.43 4.85
CA GLY A 100 -9.32 -12.34 5.34
C GLY A 100 -8.58 -11.01 5.36
N PHE A 101 -7.34 -10.98 5.83
CA PHE A 101 -6.48 -9.80 5.74
C PHE A 101 -6.14 -9.43 4.30
N GLY A 102 -5.91 -10.40 3.43
CA GLY A 102 -5.76 -10.20 1.98
C GLY A 102 -6.94 -9.42 1.39
N PHE A 103 -8.18 -9.82 1.72
CA PHE A 103 -9.38 -9.06 1.32
C PHE A 103 -9.48 -7.70 2.01
N LEU A 104 -9.11 -7.60 3.29
CA LEU A 104 -9.15 -6.34 4.03
C LEU A 104 -8.22 -5.28 3.40
N THR A 105 -7.17 -5.69 2.67
CA THR A 105 -6.28 -4.75 1.97
C THR A 105 -7.00 -3.86 0.95
N PHE A 106 -8.14 -4.30 0.38
CA PHE A 106 -8.91 -3.49 -0.56
C PHE A 106 -9.63 -2.30 0.10
N ARG A 107 -9.96 -2.41 1.39
CA ARG A 107 -10.66 -1.36 2.14
C ARG A 107 -9.75 -0.57 3.07
N LYS A 108 -8.89 -1.27 3.82
CA LYS A 108 -8.03 -0.70 4.86
C LYS A 108 -6.60 -1.25 4.73
N PRO A 109 -5.85 -0.86 3.68
CA PRO A 109 -4.55 -1.43 3.35
C PRO A 109 -3.54 -1.35 4.50
N LYS A 110 -3.47 -0.21 5.21
CA LYS A 110 -2.55 -0.07 6.36
C LYS A 110 -2.78 -1.10 7.46
N ILE A 111 -4.01 -1.19 7.94
CA ILE A 111 -4.36 -2.10 9.06
C ILE A 111 -4.21 -3.56 8.61
N ALA A 112 -4.62 -3.84 7.37
CA ALA A 112 -4.55 -5.16 6.78
C ALA A 112 -3.12 -5.68 6.58
N LEU A 113 -2.13 -4.79 6.44
CA LEU A 113 -0.72 -5.17 6.37
C LEU A 113 -0.05 -5.19 7.75
N LEU A 114 -0.40 -4.23 8.62
CA LEU A 114 0.23 -4.08 9.93
C LEU A 114 -0.08 -5.25 10.87
N ILE A 115 -1.34 -5.71 10.90
CA ILE A 115 -1.74 -6.79 11.83
C ILE A 115 -1.04 -8.11 11.47
N PRO A 116 -1.08 -8.62 10.22
CA PRO A 116 -0.35 -9.83 9.85
C PRO A 116 1.16 -9.70 10.06
N LEU A 117 1.74 -8.54 9.77
CA LEU A 117 3.16 -8.28 10.00
C LEU A 117 3.51 -8.42 11.49
N GLY A 118 2.74 -7.77 12.37
CA GLY A 118 2.91 -7.86 13.83
C GLY A 118 2.71 -9.27 14.36
N MET A 119 1.67 -9.97 13.89
CA MET A 119 1.41 -11.37 14.26
C MET A 119 2.56 -12.29 13.85
N THR A 120 3.12 -12.08 12.66
CA THR A 120 4.25 -12.87 12.14
C THR A 120 5.53 -12.62 12.93
N LEU A 121 5.82 -11.35 13.25
CA LEU A 121 6.95 -10.98 14.10
C LEU A 121 6.83 -11.54 15.51
N PHE A 122 5.64 -11.45 16.10
CA PHE A 122 5.38 -11.99 17.44
C PHE A 122 5.54 -13.51 17.47
N TYR A 123 5.04 -14.21 16.45
CA TYR A 123 5.24 -15.65 16.30
C TYR A 123 6.73 -16.03 16.21
N TYR A 124 7.53 -15.30 15.43
CA TYR A 124 8.97 -15.53 15.35
C TYR A 124 9.70 -15.18 16.65
N PHE A 125 9.24 -14.16 17.38
CA PHE A 125 9.78 -13.84 18.69
C PHE A 125 9.57 -14.98 19.69
N ILE A 126 8.38 -15.60 19.71
CA ILE A 126 8.13 -16.79 20.53
C ILE A 126 9.04 -17.96 20.11
N LEU A 127 9.18 -18.20 18.81
CA LEU A 127 10.05 -19.27 18.29
C LEU A 127 11.52 -19.05 18.69
N LEU A 128 12.00 -17.81 18.69
CA LEU A 128 13.35 -17.46 19.14
C LEU A 128 13.59 -17.86 20.59
N LEU A 129 12.59 -17.66 21.47
CA LEU A 129 12.66 -18.01 22.89
C LEU A 129 12.65 -19.53 23.13
N ILE A 130 11.94 -20.29 22.29
CA ILE A 130 11.85 -21.75 22.41
C ILE A 130 13.11 -22.41 21.84
N ASN A 131 13.44 -22.13 20.58
CA ASN A 131 14.63 -22.67 19.93
C ASN A 131 15.05 -21.80 18.73
N PRO A 132 16.21 -21.12 18.78
CA PRO A 132 16.68 -20.25 17.70
C PRO A 132 16.96 -21.01 16.39
N PHE A 133 17.19 -22.33 16.43
CA PHE A 133 17.40 -23.13 15.22
C PHE A 133 16.14 -23.24 14.34
N LEU A 134 14.94 -23.14 14.94
CA LEU A 134 13.66 -23.15 14.21
C LEU A 134 13.46 -21.89 13.35
N LEU A 135 14.25 -20.84 13.55
CA LEU A 135 14.22 -19.65 12.71
C LEU A 135 14.87 -19.89 11.35
N TRP A 136 15.90 -20.75 11.30
CA TRP A 136 16.65 -21.07 10.08
C TRP A 136 15.84 -21.93 9.11
N SER A 137 14.91 -22.76 9.61
CA SER A 137 14.02 -23.53 8.74
C SER A 137 13.03 -22.59 8.03
N GLY A 138 12.92 -22.74 6.71
CA GLY A 138 12.03 -21.92 5.88
C GLY A 138 12.38 -20.42 5.83
N PHE A 139 13.61 -20.03 6.19
CA PHE A 139 14.06 -18.64 6.29
C PHE A 139 13.74 -17.81 5.04
N LEU A 140 13.93 -18.38 3.84
CA LEU A 140 13.64 -17.71 2.56
C LEU A 140 12.20 -17.20 2.49
N TRP A 141 11.23 -18.06 2.82
CA TRP A 141 9.81 -17.68 2.77
C TRP A 141 9.47 -16.63 3.84
N LYS A 142 10.03 -16.76 5.04
CA LYS A 142 9.84 -15.80 6.13
C LYS A 142 10.33 -14.41 5.72
N MET A 143 11.48 -14.32 5.06
CA MET A 143 12.03 -13.06 4.55
C MET A 143 11.16 -12.45 3.46
N VAL A 144 10.67 -13.24 2.51
CA VAL A 144 9.75 -12.78 1.46
C VAL A 144 8.48 -12.17 2.08
N VAL A 145 7.92 -12.80 3.10
CA VAL A 145 6.74 -12.29 3.81
C VAL A 145 7.04 -10.98 4.53
N LEU A 146 8.12 -10.92 5.31
CA LEU A 146 8.48 -9.73 6.08
C LEU A 146 8.79 -8.54 5.16
N ILE A 147 9.61 -8.76 4.13
CA ILE A 147 9.95 -7.73 3.13
C ILE A 147 8.69 -7.33 2.38
N GLY A 148 7.92 -8.28 1.85
CA GLY A 148 6.75 -7.98 1.04
C GLY A 148 5.65 -7.22 1.80
N LEU A 149 5.38 -7.59 3.05
CA LEU A 149 4.41 -6.87 3.90
C LEU A 149 4.97 -5.53 4.40
N GLY A 150 6.25 -5.50 4.78
CA GLY A 150 6.91 -4.29 5.28
C GLY A 150 7.03 -3.19 4.21
N TYR A 151 7.48 -3.55 3.00
CA TYR A 151 7.52 -2.64 1.86
C TYR A 151 6.12 -2.16 1.50
N GLY A 152 5.13 -3.07 1.43
CA GLY A 152 3.74 -2.70 1.19
C GLY A 152 3.22 -1.66 2.18
N TYR A 153 3.48 -1.86 3.48
CA TYR A 153 3.06 -0.91 4.53
C TYR A 153 3.72 0.47 4.37
N SER A 154 5.04 0.49 4.13
CA SER A 154 5.78 1.74 3.94
C SER A 154 5.29 2.51 2.72
N SER A 155 5.05 1.79 1.62
CA SER A 155 4.58 2.35 0.35
C SER A 155 3.19 2.98 0.47
N VAL A 156 2.25 2.25 1.07
CA VAL A 156 0.90 2.77 1.35
C VAL A 156 0.96 4.00 2.26
N SER A 157 1.87 4.01 3.23
CA SER A 157 2.05 5.16 4.12
C SER A 157 2.57 6.40 3.39
N LYS A 158 3.50 6.22 2.44
CA LYS A 158 4.01 7.27 1.57
C LYS A 158 2.89 7.84 0.69
N SER A 159 2.14 6.96 0.03
CA SER A 159 1.01 7.35 -0.83
C SER A 159 -0.09 8.10 -0.11
N GLU A 160 -0.54 7.62 1.05
CA GLU A 160 -1.55 8.33 1.83
C GLU A 160 -1.09 9.73 2.22
N LYS A 161 0.20 9.92 2.51
CA LYS A 161 0.76 11.24 2.82
C LYS A 161 0.71 12.16 1.59
N ILE A 162 1.17 11.66 0.44
CA ILE A 162 1.14 12.40 -0.84
C ILE A 162 -0.30 12.83 -1.18
N LEU A 163 -1.27 11.93 -1.05
CA LEU A 163 -2.66 12.18 -1.42
C LEU A 163 -3.37 13.11 -0.42
N LYS A 164 -2.98 13.10 0.86
CA LYS A 164 -3.45 14.08 1.85
C LYS A 164 -2.91 15.48 1.57
N GLU A 165 -1.66 15.59 1.14
CA GLU A 165 -1.01 16.87 0.81
C GLU A 165 -1.49 17.42 -0.54
N ASN A 166 -1.76 16.54 -1.52
CA ASN A 166 -2.13 16.90 -2.88
C ASN A 166 -3.55 16.41 -3.22
N LYS A 167 -4.55 17.19 -2.80
CA LYS A 167 -5.97 16.88 -3.01
C LYS A 167 -6.35 16.75 -4.49
N TYR A 168 -5.74 17.54 -5.37
CA TYR A 168 -5.96 17.46 -6.81
C TYR A 168 -5.54 16.09 -7.36
N LEU A 169 -4.36 15.61 -6.97
CA LEU A 169 -3.89 14.29 -7.37
C LEU A 169 -4.78 13.17 -6.80
N ALA A 170 -5.25 13.34 -5.55
CA ALA A 170 -6.18 12.42 -4.92
C ALA A 170 -7.48 12.28 -5.71
N GLU A 171 -8.07 13.39 -6.17
CA GLU A 171 -9.26 13.40 -7.01
C GLU A 171 -8.99 12.75 -8.39
N GLN A 172 -7.87 13.07 -9.04
CA GLN A 172 -7.52 12.48 -10.35
C GLN A 172 -7.33 10.96 -10.30
N LEU A 173 -6.82 10.43 -9.19
CA LEU A 173 -6.57 9.00 -9.00
C LEU A 173 -7.77 8.27 -8.36
N GLY A 174 -8.89 8.96 -8.12
CA GLY A 174 -10.07 8.38 -7.49
C GLY A 174 -9.85 7.97 -6.03
N TYR A 175 -8.89 8.59 -5.35
CA TYR A 175 -8.51 8.31 -3.97
C TYR A 175 -9.06 9.42 -3.06
N GLY A 176 -10.05 9.10 -2.22
CA GLY A 176 -10.65 10.09 -1.30
C GLY A 176 -12.07 10.54 -1.65
N GLY A 177 -12.70 9.96 -2.67
CA GLY A 177 -14.15 9.91 -2.76
C GLY A 177 -14.64 8.64 -2.06
N GLU A 178 -15.47 8.77 -1.02
CA GLU A 178 -16.39 7.69 -0.69
C GLU A 178 -17.03 7.22 -2.00
N LYS A 179 -16.81 5.96 -2.38
CA LYS A 179 -17.75 5.30 -3.28
C LYS A 179 -19.07 5.28 -2.52
N LYS A 180 -19.90 6.30 -2.75
CA LYS A 180 -21.34 6.22 -2.49
C LYS A 180 -21.93 5.14 -3.38
#